data_AF-A0A432HP26-F1
#
_entry.id   AF-A0A432HP26-F1
#
_cell.length_a   1.000
_cell.length_b   1.000
_cell.length_c   1.000
_cell.angle_alpha   90.00
_cell.angle_beta   90.00
_cell.angle_gamma   90.00
#
_symmetry.space_group_name_H-M   'P 1'
#
loop_
_entity.id
_entity.type
_entity.pdbx_description
1 polymer ?
#
loop_
_entity_poly.entity_id
_entity_poly.type
_entity_poly.pdbx_seq_one_letter_code
_entity_poly.pdbx_strand_id
1 'polypeptide(L)' 'MTDASAPEALDPRCAAQLTDFARGCCAAARAVSLYPAGHPSVETAVTRLIETADRVTSAQAFRMTVLPHGV' A
#
# COMPACT_ATOMS: atom_id res chain seq x y z
N MET A 1 -2.61 30.82 -13.92
CA MET A 1 -3.31 30.26 -12.75
C MET A 1 -4.16 29.10 -13.25
N THR A 2 -3.62 27.88 -13.26
CA THR A 2 -4.41 26.69 -13.62
C THR A 2 -5.13 26.27 -12.36
N ASP A 3 -6.44 26.50 -12.32
CA ASP A 3 -7.31 25.98 -11.27
C ASP A 3 -7.29 24.45 -11.40
N ALA A 4 -6.52 23.80 -10.54
CA ALA A 4 -6.43 22.35 -10.50
C ALA A 4 -7.74 21.85 -9.89
N SER A 5 -8.71 21.50 -10.76
CA SER A 5 -9.91 20.78 -10.33
C SER A 5 -9.50 19.69 -9.35
N ALA A 6 -10.12 19.70 -8.17
CA ALA A 6 -9.82 18.74 -7.11
C ALA A 6 -9.90 17.32 -7.70
N PRO A 7 -8.90 16.45 -7.43
CA PRO A 7 -8.88 15.12 -7.99
C PRO A 7 -10.16 14.39 -7.62
N GLU A 8 -10.78 13.74 -8.60
CA GLU A 8 -11.98 12.93 -8.38
C GLU A 8 -11.66 11.87 -7.32
N ALA A 9 -12.54 11.78 -6.32
CA ALA A 9 -12.36 10.85 -5.22
C ALA A 9 -12.41 9.41 -5.73
N LEU A 10 -11.54 8.56 -5.20
CA LEU A 10 -11.57 7.13 -5.50
C LEU A 10 -12.89 6.51 -5.05
N ASP A 11 -13.37 5.52 -5.81
CA ASP A 11 -14.45 4.64 -5.38
C ASP A 11 -14.16 4.08 -3.97
N PRO A 12 -15.14 4.03 -3.06
CA PRO A 12 -14.91 3.64 -1.67
C PRO A 12 -14.28 2.26 -1.50
N ARG A 13 -14.61 1.29 -2.36
CA ARG A 13 -14.02 -0.05 -2.32
C ARG A 13 -12.56 0.01 -2.73
N CYS A 14 -12.25 0.75 -3.79
CA CYS A 14 -10.87 0.96 -4.22
C CYS A 14 -10.05 1.68 -3.14
N ALA A 15 -10.61 2.70 -2.50
CA ALA A 15 -9.96 3.42 -1.41
C ALA A 15 -9.67 2.51 -0.20
N ALA A 16 -10.60 1.64 0.18
CA ALA A 16 -10.41 0.67 1.25
C ALA A 16 -9.29 -0.34 0.92
N GLN A 17 -9.31 -0.89 -0.30
CA GLN A 17 -8.28 -1.81 -0.79
C GLN A 17 -6.87 -1.17 -0.80
N LEU A 18 -6.76 0.07 -1.27
CA LEU A 18 -5.50 0.81 -1.26
C LEU A 18 -5.01 1.09 0.17
N THR A 19 -5.93 1.42 1.07
CA THR A 19 -5.61 1.66 2.49
C THR A 19 -5.08 0.41 3.17
N ASP A 20 -5.68 -0.76 2.90
CA ASP A 20 -5.22 -2.03 3.44
C ASP A 20 -3.85 -2.41 2.91
N PHE A 21 -3.60 -2.20 1.62
CA PHE A 21 -2.27 -2.40 1.02
C PHE A 21 -1.22 -1.47 1.67
N ALA A 22 -1.51 -0.18 1.80
CA ALA A 22 -0.61 0.79 2.44
C ALA A 22 -0.31 0.41 3.89
N ARG A 23 -1.32 -0.09 4.64
CA ARG A 23 -1.12 -0.60 6.00
C ARG A 23 -0.21 -1.82 6.04
N GLY A 24 -0.35 -2.73 5.06
CA GLY A 24 0.55 -3.86 4.88
C GLY A 24 2.01 -3.43 4.66
N CYS A 25 2.23 -2.43 3.80
CA CYS A 25 3.56 -1.86 3.56
C CYS A 25 4.17 -1.29 4.85
N CYS A 26 3.41 -0.52 5.63
CA CYS A 26 3.87 0.00 6.92
C CYS A 26 4.22 -1.11 7.92
N ALA A 27 3.42 -2.17 7.99
CA ALA A 27 3.67 -3.30 8.87
C ALA A 27 4.95 -4.06 8.48
N ALA A 28 5.15 -4.31 7.19
CA ALA A 28 6.37 -4.94 6.68
C ALA A 28 7.61 -4.07 6.93
N ALA A 29 7.53 -2.76 6.63
CA ALA A 29 8.61 -1.80 6.89
C ALA A 29 8.99 -1.76 8.38
N ARG A 30 7.99 -1.80 9.27
CA ARG A 30 8.22 -1.88 10.71
C ARG A 30 8.91 -3.18 11.11
N ALA A 31 8.48 -4.32 10.56
CA ALA A 31 9.07 -5.62 10.89
C ALA A 31 10.56 -5.68 10.49
N VAL A 32 10.92 -5.22 9.29
CA VAL A 32 12.33 -5.17 8.86
C VAL A 32 13.17 -4.17 9.65
N SER A 33 12.55 -3.14 10.23
CA SER A 33 13.25 -2.17 11.08
C SER A 33 13.50 -2.69 12.50
N LEU A 34 12.65 -3.60 13.00
CA LEU A 34 12.72 -4.12 14.37
C LEU A 34 13.52 -5.42 14.49
N TYR A 35 13.54 -6.24 13.43
CA TYR A 35 14.10 -7.58 13.49
C TYR A 35 15.21 -7.78 12.46
N PRO A 36 16.22 -8.61 12.76
CA PRO A 36 17.24 -8.96 11.78
C PRO A 36 16.66 -9.79 10.63
N ALA A 37 17.42 -9.88 9.54
CA ALA A 37 17.10 -10.74 8.42
C ALA A 37 16.93 -12.21 8.87
N GLY A 38 15.92 -12.89 8.33
CA GLY A 38 15.60 -14.28 8.67
C GLY A 38 14.74 -14.47 9.94
N HIS A 39 14.32 -13.38 10.61
CA HIS A 39 13.40 -13.49 11.74
C HIS A 39 11.97 -13.82 11.27
N PRO A 40 11.25 -14.78 11.90
CA PRO A 40 9.93 -15.23 11.44
C PRO A 40 8.87 -14.13 11.39
N SER A 41 9.01 -13.07 12.21
CA SER A 41 8.11 -11.91 12.14
C SER A 41 8.25 -11.11 10.85
N VAL A 42 9.45 -11.06 10.26
CA VAL A 42 9.66 -10.40 8.96
C VAL A 42 8.98 -11.21 7.87
N GLU A 43 9.22 -12.52 7.85
CA GLU A 43 8.58 -13.43 6.90
C GLU A 43 7.05 -13.35 6.99
N THR A 44 6.51 -13.42 8.21
CA THR A 44 5.06 -13.32 8.44
C THR A 44 4.49 -11.98 7.94
N ALA A 45 5.19 -10.87 8.17
CA ALA A 45 4.73 -9.55 7.73
C ALA A 45 4.77 -9.41 6.20
N VAL A 46 5.83 -9.92 5.55
CA VAL A 46 5.96 -9.89 4.09
C VAL A 46 4.95 -10.81 3.41
N THR A 47 4.74 -12.03 3.92
CA THR A 47 3.72 -12.95 3.39
C THR A 47 2.33 -12.32 3.45
N ARG A 48 1.96 -11.69 4.57
CA ARG A 48 0.67 -10.98 4.69
C ARG A 48 0.53 -9.80 3.72
N LEU A 49 1.63 -9.09 3.45
CA LEU A 49 1.64 -8.01 2.46
C LEU A 49 1.37 -8.58 1.06
N ILE A 50 2.03 -9.69 0.69
CA ILE A 50 1.83 -10.37 -0.60
C ILE A 50 0.38 -10.83 -0.74
N GLU A 51 -0.18 -11.52 0.26
CA GLU A 51 -1.58 -11.96 0.25
C GLU A 51 -2.57 -10.79 0.12
N THR A 52 -2.26 -9.66 0.75
CA THR A 52 -3.07 -8.44 0.64
C THR A 52 -2.96 -7.84 -0.76
N ALA A 53 -1.76 -7.79 -1.32
CA ALA A 53 -1.55 -7.30 -2.68
C ALA A 53 -2.33 -8.15 -3.69
N ASP A 54 -2.21 -9.48 -3.62
CA ASP A 54 -2.92 -10.41 -4.50
C ASP A 54 -4.43 -10.21 -4.42
N ARG A 55 -4.98 -10.11 -3.20
CA ARG A 55 -6.41 -9.85 -3.00
C ARG A 55 -6.84 -8.52 -3.64
N VAL A 56 -6.05 -7.46 -3.47
CA VAL A 56 -6.35 -6.14 -4.02
C VAL A 56 -6.26 -6.12 -5.55
N THR A 57 -5.27 -6.77 -6.13
CA THR A 57 -5.05 -6.78 -7.59
C THR A 57 -5.86 -7.83 -8.34
N SER A 58 -6.47 -8.79 -7.65
CA SER A 58 -7.26 -9.88 -8.26
C SER A 58 -8.46 -9.41 -9.08
N ALA A 59 -9.07 -8.29 -8.70
CA ALA A 59 -10.24 -7.75 -9.41
C ALA A 59 -9.83 -6.98 -10.67
N GLN A 60 -8.77 -6.19 -10.57
CA GLN A 60 -8.22 -5.40 -11.68
C GLN A 60 -6.81 -4.90 -11.32
N ALA A 61 -5.96 -4.73 -12.33
CA ALA A 61 -4.68 -4.06 -12.15
C ALA A 61 -4.89 -2.61 -11.68
N PHE A 62 -4.28 -2.26 -10.55
CA PHE A 62 -4.37 -0.92 -9.98
C PHE A 62 -3.17 -0.08 -10.44
N ARG A 63 -3.43 1.03 -11.14
CA ARG A 63 -2.38 1.97 -11.57
C ARG A 63 -2.35 3.16 -10.61
N MET A 64 -1.22 3.36 -9.95
CA MET A 64 -0.99 4.47 -9.04
C MET A 64 0.18 5.32 -9.52
N THR A 65 0.05 6.64 -9.39
CA THR A 65 1.16 7.57 -9.59
C THR A 65 1.56 8.11 -8.21
N VAL A 66 2.81 7.88 -7.82
CA VAL A 66 3.37 8.47 -6.60
C VAL A 66 3.98 9.82 -6.98
N LEU A 67 3.41 10.88 -6.42
CA LEU A 67 3.95 12.23 -6.55
C LEU A 67 4.79 12.55 -5.32
N PRO A 68 5.91 13.28 -5.47
CA PRO A 68 6.60 13.83 -4.31
C PRO A 68 5.64 14.75 -3.56
N HIS A 69 5.57 14.62 -2.23
CA HIS A 69 4.95 15.65 -1.42
C HIS A 69 5.77 16.93 -1.58
N GLY A 70 5.10 18.02 -1.97
CA GLY A 70 5.75 19.30 -2.26
C GLY A 70 6.70 19.72 -1.14
N VAL A 71 7.94 20.03 -1.53
CA VAL A 71 8.95 20.66 -0.67
C VAL A 71 8.62 22.13 -0.46
#